data_AF-A0AAN5CQL6-F1
#
_entry.id   AF-A0AAN5CQL6-F1
#
_cell.length_a   1.000
_cell.length_b   1.000
_cell.length_c   1.000
_cell.angle_alpha   90.00
_cell.angle_beta   90.00
_cell.angle_gamma   90.00
#
_symmetry.space_group_name_H-M   'P 1'
#
loop_
_entity.id
_entity.type
_entity.pdbx_description
1 polymer ?
#
loop_
_entity_poly.entity_id
_entity_poly.type
_entity_poly.pdbx_seq_one_letter_code
_entity_poly.pdbx_strand_id
1 'polypeptide(L)'
;PANYVQPRPVASPRQRQPPPSLYDAPPPELELSPSERRQDDKLTNLVKELIETELRYHADLCLIRDHFYRSLQSVLDAAALNAIFLNLSELIDLSALLSKRLRNESPGTVISAEIDRLAAFVTFCSQQTVALQTLEAVLQRPEVRRVYTVCCQAERARGLSLSYFLLLPLGRVTRYPLFFDKMFAASAPGSQLHTSFDVALQLLRSLVSEVNLCIRERDNLQLLWWSQQHVRTEGLREKIEFTSNTRSQGPREFLHSGILYKARSGRLLVAILFNDFLLLTTPDEHLHEANMN
;
A
#
# COMPACT_ATOMS: atom_id res chain seq x y z
N PRO A 1 -74.05 -21.70 -80.27
CA PRO A 1 -72.99 -20.68 -80.09
C PRO A 1 -73.41 -19.62 -79.06
N ALA A 2 -73.01 -19.81 -77.81
CA ALA A 2 -73.15 -18.84 -76.73
C ALA A 2 -71.82 -18.85 -75.97
N ASN A 3 -71.04 -17.79 -76.14
CA ASN A 3 -69.75 -17.62 -75.47
C ASN A 3 -69.95 -16.98 -74.10
N TYR A 4 -69.35 -17.66 -73.12
CA TYR A 4 -69.35 -17.40 -71.68
C TYR A 4 -68.72 -16.05 -71.30
N VAL A 5 -69.27 -15.41 -70.25
CA VAL A 5 -68.55 -14.48 -69.38
C VAL A 5 -68.61 -15.05 -67.95
N GLN A 6 -67.44 -15.31 -67.36
CA GLN A 6 -67.32 -15.88 -66.01
C GLN A 6 -67.62 -14.83 -64.92
N PRO A 7 -68.25 -15.22 -63.79
CA PRO A 7 -68.45 -14.33 -62.65
C PRO A 7 -67.14 -14.13 -61.85
N ARG A 8 -66.88 -12.88 -61.43
CA ARG A 8 -65.73 -12.50 -60.60
C ARG A 8 -65.87 -13.07 -59.16
N PRO A 9 -64.76 -13.46 -58.52
CA PRO A 9 -64.78 -13.96 -57.14
C PRO A 9 -65.04 -12.82 -56.13
N VAL A 10 -65.82 -13.14 -55.09
CA VAL A 10 -66.16 -12.28 -53.96
C VAL A 10 -64.91 -12.09 -53.08
N ALA A 11 -64.50 -10.84 -52.87
CA ALA A 11 -63.40 -10.51 -51.96
C ALA A 11 -63.84 -10.72 -50.50
N SER A 12 -63.06 -11.48 -49.74
CA SER A 12 -63.25 -11.69 -48.30
C SER A 12 -63.09 -10.37 -47.53
N PRO A 13 -63.87 -10.11 -46.46
CA PRO A 13 -63.74 -8.89 -45.70
C PRO A 13 -62.38 -8.82 -44.98
N ARG A 14 -61.64 -7.72 -45.18
CA ARG A 14 -60.42 -7.40 -44.43
C ARG A 14 -60.74 -7.37 -42.94
N GLN A 15 -60.17 -8.29 -42.16
CA GLN A 15 -60.14 -8.17 -40.70
C GLN A 15 -59.37 -6.90 -40.33
N ARG A 16 -60.05 -5.90 -39.74
CA ARG A 16 -59.39 -4.77 -39.10
C ARG A 16 -58.70 -5.29 -37.84
N GLN A 17 -57.37 -5.26 -37.80
CA GLN A 17 -56.64 -5.43 -36.55
C GLN A 17 -57.03 -4.28 -35.61
N PRO A 18 -57.31 -4.55 -34.32
CA PRO A 18 -57.53 -3.48 -33.35
C PRO A 18 -56.25 -2.64 -33.19
N PRO A 19 -56.35 -1.35 -32.87
CA PRO A 19 -55.18 -0.52 -32.61
C PRO A 19 -54.39 -1.11 -31.44
N PRO A 20 -53.04 -1.02 -31.45
CA PRO A 20 -52.22 -1.50 -30.35
C PRO A 20 -52.63 -0.81 -29.05
N SER A 21 -52.72 -1.59 -27.97
CA SER A 21 -53.07 -1.12 -26.64
C SER A 21 -52.03 -0.10 -26.16
N LEU A 22 -52.49 1.04 -25.62
CA LEU A 22 -51.63 2.08 -25.02
C LEU A 22 -50.77 1.56 -23.85
N TYR A 23 -51.02 0.34 -23.39
CA TYR A 23 -50.31 -0.31 -22.28
C TYR A 23 -49.25 -1.34 -22.71
N ASP A 24 -49.04 -1.54 -24.02
CA ASP A 24 -48.00 -2.45 -24.55
C ASP A 24 -46.64 -1.75 -24.78
N ALA A 25 -46.49 -0.49 -24.36
CA ALA A 25 -45.19 0.18 -24.40
C ALA A 25 -44.29 -0.36 -23.27
N PRO A 26 -43.10 -0.90 -23.56
CA PRO A 26 -42.14 -1.24 -22.52
C PRO A 26 -41.84 0.01 -21.67
N PRO A 27 -41.57 -0.12 -20.37
CA PRO A 27 -41.24 1.01 -19.52
C PRO A 27 -40.12 1.82 -20.18
N PRO A 28 -40.18 3.16 -20.19
CA PRO A 28 -39.10 3.97 -20.74
C PRO A 28 -37.82 3.58 -20.01
N GLU A 29 -36.86 3.00 -20.73
CA GLU A 29 -35.48 2.90 -20.25
C GLU A 29 -35.10 4.33 -19.84
N LEU A 30 -34.80 4.52 -18.55
CA LEU A 30 -34.33 5.79 -18.02
C LEU A 30 -33.03 6.13 -18.74
N GLU A 31 -33.13 6.86 -19.85
CA GLU A 31 -31.96 7.33 -20.58
C GLU A 31 -31.20 8.29 -19.68
N LEU A 32 -30.06 7.82 -19.16
CA LEU A 32 -29.15 8.63 -18.35
C LEU A 32 -28.82 9.93 -19.08
N SER A 33 -28.78 11.04 -18.36
CA SER A 33 -28.37 12.33 -18.92
C SER A 33 -26.91 12.26 -19.42
N PRO A 34 -26.51 13.09 -20.40
CA PRO A 34 -25.13 13.12 -20.89
C PRO A 34 -24.08 13.36 -19.80
N SER A 35 -24.45 14.08 -18.73
CA SER A 35 -23.62 14.28 -17.54
C SER A 35 -23.45 13.02 -16.70
N GLU A 36 -24.52 12.26 -16.48
CA GLU A 36 -24.49 11.01 -15.71
C GLU A 36 -23.70 9.92 -16.45
N ARG A 37 -23.84 9.83 -17.78
CA ARG A 37 -23.02 8.90 -18.59
C ARG A 37 -21.53 9.17 -18.48
N ARG A 38 -21.12 10.45 -18.57
CA ARG A 38 -19.70 10.85 -18.42
C ARG A 38 -19.15 10.52 -17.02
N GLN A 39 -20.00 10.61 -16.01
CA GLN A 39 -19.63 10.34 -14.63
C GLN A 39 -19.48 8.82 -14.37
N ASP A 40 -20.38 8.03 -14.95
CA ASP A 40 -20.30 6.56 -14.94
C ASP A 40 -19.09 6.02 -15.72
N ASP A 41 -18.79 6.61 -16.89
CA ASP A 41 -17.58 6.33 -17.67
C ASP A 41 -16.31 6.61 -16.84
N LYS A 42 -16.30 7.73 -16.10
CA LYS A 42 -15.18 8.11 -15.24
C LYS A 42 -14.98 7.11 -14.10
N LEU A 43 -16.07 6.69 -13.45
CA LEU A 43 -16.03 5.69 -12.38
C LEU A 43 -15.51 4.36 -12.94
N THR A 44 -16.04 3.91 -14.07
CA THR A 44 -15.62 2.68 -14.75
C THR A 44 -14.13 2.69 -15.09
N ASN A 45 -13.60 3.82 -15.57
CA ASN A 45 -12.17 3.95 -15.88
C ASN A 45 -11.30 3.91 -14.61
N LEU A 46 -11.73 4.51 -13.50
CA LEU A 46 -11.01 4.44 -12.22
C LEU A 46 -10.95 3.01 -11.67
N VAL A 47 -12.05 2.25 -11.78
CA VAL A 47 -12.09 0.84 -11.35
C VAL A 47 -11.16 0.00 -12.23
N LYS A 48 -11.16 0.21 -13.55
CA LYS A 48 -10.22 -0.46 -14.46
C LYS A 48 -8.77 -0.14 -14.11
N GLU A 49 -8.44 1.14 -13.86
CA GLU A 49 -7.11 1.55 -13.45
C GLU A 49 -6.68 0.91 -12.12
N LEU A 50 -7.58 0.83 -11.13
CA LEU A 50 -7.33 0.14 -9.86
C LEU A 50 -6.97 -1.34 -10.09
N ILE A 51 -7.73 -2.04 -10.91
CA ILE A 51 -7.51 -3.47 -11.24
C ILE A 51 -6.19 -3.65 -12.00
N GLU A 52 -5.94 -2.84 -13.03
CA GLU A 52 -4.71 -2.92 -13.82
C GLU A 52 -3.47 -2.66 -12.96
N THR A 53 -3.52 -1.66 -12.10
CA THR A 53 -2.41 -1.36 -11.19
C THR A 53 -2.24 -2.42 -10.11
N GLU A 54 -3.32 -3.09 -9.68
CA GLU A 54 -3.24 -4.25 -8.79
C GLU A 54 -2.56 -5.44 -9.47
N LEU A 55 -2.88 -5.72 -10.73
CA LEU A 55 -2.25 -6.80 -11.50
C LEU A 55 -0.77 -6.55 -11.72
N ARG A 56 -0.37 -5.30 -12.01
CA ARG A 56 1.04 -4.91 -12.10
C ARG A 56 1.75 -5.10 -10.76
N TYR A 57 1.13 -4.65 -9.67
CA TYR A 57 1.68 -4.84 -8.32
C TYR A 57 1.84 -6.32 -7.96
N HIS A 58 0.82 -7.15 -8.24
CA HIS A 58 0.88 -8.60 -8.03
C HIS A 58 2.03 -9.25 -8.82
N ALA A 59 2.20 -8.87 -10.09
CA ALA A 59 3.27 -9.36 -10.94
C ALA A 59 4.65 -8.97 -10.39
N ASP A 60 4.79 -7.73 -9.89
CA ASP A 60 6.01 -7.26 -9.24
C ASP A 60 6.31 -8.07 -7.97
N LEU A 61 5.33 -8.35 -7.12
CA LEU A 61 5.51 -9.21 -5.94
C LEU A 61 5.90 -10.65 -6.30
N CYS A 62 5.26 -11.22 -7.33
CA CYS A 62 5.63 -12.54 -7.84
C CYS A 62 7.06 -12.56 -8.37
N LEU A 63 7.50 -11.48 -9.03
CA LEU A 63 8.89 -11.33 -9.47
C LEU A 63 9.86 -11.32 -8.28
N ILE A 64 9.53 -10.64 -7.18
CA ILE A 64 10.36 -10.67 -5.96
C ILE A 64 10.54 -12.11 -5.47
N ARG A 65 9.46 -12.89 -5.39
CA ARG A 65 9.50 -14.30 -4.95
C ARG A 65 10.23 -15.21 -5.95
N ASP A 66 9.84 -15.16 -7.22
CA ASP A 66 10.27 -16.13 -8.22
C ASP A 66 11.66 -15.83 -8.79
N HIS A 67 12.13 -14.59 -8.64
CA HIS A 67 13.48 -14.16 -9.03
C HIS A 67 14.39 -13.98 -7.82
N PHE A 68 14.17 -12.94 -7.04
CA PHE A 68 15.13 -12.50 -6.03
C PHE A 68 15.21 -13.50 -4.87
N TYR A 69 14.08 -13.92 -4.32
CA TYR A 69 14.07 -14.89 -3.22
C TYR A 69 14.72 -16.21 -3.63
N ARG A 70 14.29 -16.80 -4.75
CA ARG A 70 14.83 -18.08 -5.23
C ARG A 70 16.33 -18.02 -5.54
N SER A 71 16.81 -16.92 -6.13
CA SER A 71 18.23 -16.77 -6.42
C SER A 71 19.05 -16.59 -5.15
N LEU A 72 18.61 -15.74 -4.22
CA LEU A 72 19.32 -15.49 -2.96
C LEU A 72 19.27 -16.68 -1.99
N GLN A 73 18.29 -17.57 -2.12
CA GLN A 73 18.21 -18.81 -1.34
C GLN A 73 19.43 -19.73 -1.51
N SER A 74 20.17 -19.60 -2.61
CA SER A 74 21.41 -20.36 -2.83
C SER A 74 22.62 -19.88 -2.03
N VAL A 75 22.58 -18.65 -1.49
CA VAL A 75 23.72 -17.97 -0.85
C VAL A 75 23.42 -17.40 0.54
N LEU A 76 22.13 -17.30 0.91
CA LEU A 76 21.66 -16.84 2.21
C LEU A 76 20.98 -17.97 2.98
N ASP A 77 21.04 -17.88 4.30
CA ASP A 77 20.33 -18.77 5.21
C ASP A 77 18.86 -18.33 5.40
N ALA A 78 18.06 -19.20 6.00
CA ALA A 78 16.63 -18.95 6.19
C ALA A 78 16.36 -17.71 7.07
N ALA A 79 17.22 -17.43 8.05
CA ALA A 79 17.06 -16.27 8.93
C ALA A 79 17.25 -14.95 8.17
N ALA A 80 18.31 -14.81 7.37
CA ALA A 80 18.52 -13.62 6.54
C ALA A 80 17.41 -13.45 5.48
N LEU A 81 16.97 -14.55 4.85
CA LEU A 81 15.86 -14.50 3.89
C LEU A 81 14.57 -14.01 4.54
N ASN A 82 14.21 -14.56 5.71
CA ASN A 82 13.01 -14.12 6.43
C ASN A 82 13.10 -12.64 6.86
N ALA A 83 14.28 -12.17 7.25
CA ALA A 83 14.50 -10.78 7.61
C ALA A 83 14.41 -9.81 6.41
N ILE A 84 14.79 -10.24 5.21
CA ILE A 84 14.75 -9.41 3.99
C ILE A 84 13.36 -9.43 3.33
N PHE A 85 12.73 -10.60 3.25
CA PHE A 85 11.48 -10.79 2.51
C PHE A 85 10.21 -10.73 3.37
N LEU A 86 10.35 -10.75 4.71
CA LEU A 86 9.24 -10.52 5.64
C LEU A 86 8.03 -11.44 5.34
N ASN A 87 6.81 -10.91 5.45
CA ASN A 87 5.56 -11.59 5.08
C ASN A 87 5.18 -11.40 3.60
N LEU A 88 6.15 -11.40 2.68
CA LEU A 88 5.89 -11.22 1.24
C LEU A 88 4.85 -12.20 0.67
N SER A 89 4.87 -13.47 1.11
CA SER A 89 3.91 -14.48 0.65
C SER A 89 2.46 -14.07 0.95
N GLU A 90 2.21 -13.50 2.13
CA GLU A 90 0.89 -13.02 2.53
C GLU A 90 0.42 -11.86 1.64
N LEU A 91 1.33 -10.94 1.28
CA LEU A 91 1.02 -9.85 0.34
C LEU A 91 0.73 -10.35 -1.07
N ILE A 92 1.43 -11.39 -1.53
CA ILE A 92 1.19 -12.02 -2.84
C ILE A 92 -0.21 -12.63 -2.87
N ASP A 93 -0.57 -13.40 -1.84
CA ASP A 93 -1.86 -14.08 -1.74
C ASP A 93 -3.00 -13.07 -1.63
N LEU A 94 -2.82 -12.00 -0.83
CA LEU A 94 -3.75 -10.89 -0.73
C LEU A 94 -3.96 -10.20 -2.09
N SER A 95 -2.88 -9.85 -2.79
CA SER A 95 -2.96 -9.15 -4.07
C SER A 95 -3.61 -10.03 -5.16
N ALA A 96 -3.37 -11.36 -5.12
CA ALA A 96 -4.05 -12.31 -5.99
C ALA A 96 -5.57 -12.36 -5.73
N LEU A 97 -5.95 -12.39 -4.44
CA LEU A 97 -7.33 -12.39 -3.99
C LEU A 97 -8.04 -11.10 -4.43
N LEU A 98 -7.44 -9.94 -4.17
CA LEU A 98 -7.98 -8.64 -4.57
C LEU A 98 -8.13 -8.56 -6.09
N SER A 99 -7.10 -8.92 -6.85
CA SER A 99 -7.16 -8.98 -8.32
C SER A 99 -8.32 -9.81 -8.85
N LYS A 100 -8.64 -10.94 -8.19
CA LYS A 100 -9.73 -11.82 -8.57
C LYS A 100 -11.10 -11.23 -8.20
N ARG A 101 -11.26 -10.72 -6.98
CA ARG A 101 -12.56 -10.20 -6.49
C ARG A 101 -12.94 -8.87 -7.13
N LEU A 102 -11.98 -7.95 -7.31
CA LEU A 102 -12.23 -6.64 -7.93
C LEU A 102 -12.73 -6.72 -9.37
N ARG A 103 -12.52 -7.84 -10.07
CA ARG A 103 -13.07 -8.07 -11.42
C ARG A 103 -14.56 -8.38 -11.43
N ASN A 104 -15.10 -8.90 -10.33
CA ASN A 104 -16.47 -9.43 -10.26
C ASN A 104 -17.37 -8.65 -9.29
N GLU A 105 -16.78 -7.90 -8.36
CA GLU A 105 -17.48 -7.25 -7.24
C GLU A 105 -17.12 -5.77 -7.15
N SER A 106 -17.96 -4.98 -6.45
CA SER A 106 -17.68 -3.56 -6.21
C SER A 106 -16.41 -3.38 -5.36
N PRO A 107 -15.50 -2.45 -5.71
CA PRO A 107 -14.29 -2.22 -4.93
C PRO A 107 -14.55 -1.90 -3.45
N GLY A 108 -15.62 -1.15 -3.15
CA GLY A 108 -15.96 -0.80 -1.76
C GLY A 108 -16.33 -2.01 -0.91
N THR A 109 -17.08 -2.96 -1.47
CA THR A 109 -17.44 -4.18 -0.76
C THR A 109 -16.24 -5.11 -0.59
N VAL A 110 -15.38 -5.21 -1.61
CA VAL A 110 -14.17 -6.03 -1.55
C VAL A 110 -13.21 -5.51 -0.48
N ILE A 111 -12.89 -4.21 -0.49
CA ILE A 111 -11.96 -3.63 0.49
C ILE A 111 -12.51 -3.73 1.92
N SER A 112 -13.79 -3.44 2.12
CA SER A 112 -14.40 -3.54 3.45
C SER A 112 -14.37 -4.98 3.98
N ALA A 113 -14.55 -5.98 3.11
CA ALA A 113 -14.52 -7.39 3.49
C ALA A 113 -13.09 -7.92 3.75
N GLU A 114 -12.07 -7.35 3.11
CA GLU A 114 -10.67 -7.82 3.21
C GLU A 114 -9.79 -6.90 4.06
N ILE A 115 -10.36 -5.97 4.82
CA ILE A 115 -9.61 -4.97 5.61
C ILE A 115 -8.67 -5.62 6.63
N ASP A 116 -9.09 -6.72 7.25
CA ASP A 116 -8.26 -7.44 8.22
C ASP A 116 -7.03 -8.07 7.55
N ARG A 117 -7.18 -8.56 6.31
CA ARG A 117 -6.02 -9.08 5.55
C ARG A 117 -5.10 -7.96 5.07
N LEU A 118 -5.64 -6.76 4.84
CA LEU A 118 -4.83 -5.58 4.51
C LEU A 118 -3.91 -5.17 5.68
N ALA A 119 -4.15 -5.64 6.90
CA ALA A 119 -3.20 -5.49 8.02
C ALA A 119 -1.82 -6.14 7.73
N ALA A 120 -1.72 -7.05 6.76
CA ALA A 120 -0.44 -7.57 6.27
C ALA A 120 0.53 -6.45 5.84
N PHE A 121 0.00 -5.31 5.35
CA PHE A 121 0.82 -4.14 5.03
C PHE A 121 1.45 -3.50 6.27
N VAL A 122 0.77 -3.51 7.43
CA VAL A 122 1.32 -3.00 8.71
C VAL A 122 2.52 -3.84 9.13
N THR A 123 2.37 -5.17 9.09
CA THR A 123 3.45 -6.11 9.40
C THR A 123 4.67 -5.91 8.51
N PHE A 124 4.45 -5.77 7.19
CA PHE A 124 5.53 -5.58 6.23
C PHE A 124 6.21 -4.21 6.41
N CYS A 125 5.43 -3.12 6.38
CA CYS A 125 5.96 -1.76 6.32
C CYS A 125 6.68 -1.37 7.62
N SER A 126 6.21 -1.83 8.79
CA SER A 126 6.90 -1.59 10.07
C SER A 126 8.29 -2.25 10.14
N GLN A 127 8.56 -3.25 9.30
CA GLN A 127 9.82 -4.00 9.24
C GLN A 127 10.72 -3.59 8.06
N GLN A 128 10.21 -2.78 7.14
CA GLN A 128 10.83 -2.52 5.84
C GLN A 128 12.23 -1.92 5.96
N THR A 129 12.44 -0.97 6.88
CA THR A 129 13.76 -0.36 7.12
C THR A 129 14.79 -1.39 7.55
N VAL A 130 14.42 -2.29 8.47
CA VAL A 130 15.29 -3.38 8.95
C VAL A 130 15.59 -4.37 7.82
N ALA A 131 14.62 -4.67 6.97
CA ALA A 131 14.82 -5.53 5.80
C ALA A 131 15.83 -4.92 4.81
N LEU A 132 15.74 -3.61 4.55
CA LEU A 132 16.67 -2.89 3.69
C LEU A 132 18.09 -2.84 4.28
N GLN A 133 18.23 -2.58 5.57
CA GLN A 133 19.53 -2.60 6.28
C GLN A 133 20.14 -4.01 6.25
N THR A 134 19.32 -5.04 6.45
CA THR A 134 19.76 -6.43 6.38
C THR A 134 20.23 -6.79 4.98
N LEU A 135 19.50 -6.36 3.95
CA LEU A 135 19.91 -6.53 2.55
C LEU A 135 21.27 -5.86 2.30
N GLU A 136 21.46 -4.61 2.75
CA GLU A 136 22.72 -3.89 2.60
C GLU A 136 23.88 -4.61 3.30
N ALA A 137 23.65 -5.11 4.52
CA ALA A 137 24.65 -5.86 5.28
C ALA A 137 25.05 -7.17 4.59
N VAL A 138 24.10 -7.96 4.08
CA VAL A 138 24.44 -9.20 3.37
C VAL A 138 25.11 -8.95 2.02
N LEU A 139 24.85 -7.81 1.38
CA LEU A 139 25.51 -7.41 0.12
C LEU A 139 26.98 -7.01 0.29
N GLN A 140 27.48 -6.88 1.53
CA GLN A 140 28.92 -6.76 1.79
C GLN A 140 29.66 -8.08 1.49
N ARG A 141 28.96 -9.21 1.49
CA ARG A 141 29.52 -10.51 1.15
C ARG A 141 29.65 -10.65 -0.39
N PRO A 142 30.85 -10.87 -0.94
CA PRO A 142 31.08 -10.83 -2.39
C PRO A 142 30.29 -11.90 -3.16
N GLU A 143 30.09 -13.07 -2.56
CA GLU A 143 29.30 -14.16 -3.15
C GLU A 143 27.82 -13.80 -3.29
N VAL A 144 27.26 -13.13 -2.28
CA VAL A 144 25.86 -12.64 -2.29
C VAL A 144 25.72 -11.51 -3.29
N ARG A 145 26.65 -10.54 -3.27
CA ARG A 145 26.67 -9.41 -4.19
C ARG A 145 26.71 -9.85 -5.65
N ARG A 146 27.49 -10.89 -5.97
CA ARG A 146 27.57 -11.44 -7.33
C ARG A 146 26.21 -11.96 -7.80
N VAL A 147 25.55 -12.81 -7.00
CA VAL A 147 24.22 -13.34 -7.33
C VAL A 147 23.20 -12.21 -7.45
N TYR A 148 23.20 -11.27 -6.51
CA TYR A 148 22.31 -10.11 -6.51
C TYR A 148 22.46 -9.23 -7.76
N THR A 149 23.70 -8.99 -8.20
CA THR A 149 23.99 -8.19 -9.39
C THR A 149 23.42 -8.85 -10.64
N VAL A 150 23.58 -10.17 -10.78
CA VAL A 150 22.98 -10.94 -11.87
C VAL A 150 21.45 -10.85 -11.83
N CYS A 151 20.84 -10.87 -10.65
CA CYS A 151 19.39 -10.69 -10.51
C CYS A 151 18.95 -9.31 -11.04
N CYS A 152 19.63 -8.23 -10.64
CA CYS A 152 19.27 -6.87 -11.05
C CYS A 152 19.46 -6.61 -12.55
N GLN A 153 20.41 -7.30 -13.20
CA GLN A 153 20.69 -7.18 -14.63
C GLN A 153 19.74 -7.98 -15.52
N ALA A 154 18.94 -8.88 -14.95
CA ALA A 154 17.99 -9.67 -15.72
C ALA A 154 16.90 -8.76 -16.33
N GLU A 155 16.51 -9.03 -17.57
CA GLU A 155 15.49 -8.26 -18.30
C GLU A 155 14.17 -8.13 -17.52
N ARG A 156 13.74 -9.23 -16.89
CA ARG A 156 12.55 -9.24 -16.01
C ARG A 156 12.62 -8.23 -14.86
N ALA A 157 13.81 -7.96 -14.31
CA ALA A 157 13.99 -6.99 -13.25
C ALA A 157 13.88 -5.54 -13.75
N ARG A 158 13.88 -5.31 -15.07
CA ARG A 158 13.76 -3.99 -15.71
C ARG A 158 14.77 -2.96 -15.19
N GLY A 159 15.97 -3.42 -14.81
CA GLY A 159 17.02 -2.60 -14.22
C GLY A 159 16.74 -2.13 -12.78
N LEU A 160 15.68 -2.62 -12.14
CA LEU A 160 15.32 -2.27 -10.78
C LEU A 160 15.98 -3.20 -9.76
N SER A 161 16.37 -2.63 -8.63
CA SER A 161 16.97 -3.35 -7.50
C SER A 161 15.92 -3.94 -6.58
N LEU A 162 16.28 -4.97 -5.79
CA LEU A 162 15.38 -5.50 -4.75
C LEU A 162 14.99 -4.41 -3.75
N SER A 163 15.91 -3.51 -3.41
CA SER A 163 15.65 -2.37 -2.53
C SER A 163 14.47 -1.54 -3.03
N TYR A 164 14.37 -1.28 -4.34
CA TYR A 164 13.21 -0.58 -4.91
C TYR A 164 11.92 -1.40 -4.78
N PHE A 165 11.98 -2.69 -5.11
CA PHE A 165 10.79 -3.55 -5.02
C PHE A 165 10.25 -3.67 -3.58
N LEU A 166 11.14 -3.68 -2.58
CA LEU A 166 10.75 -3.71 -1.17
C LEU A 166 10.03 -2.43 -0.73
N LEU A 167 10.12 -1.32 -1.48
CA LEU A 167 9.37 -0.08 -1.20
C LEU A 167 7.93 -0.10 -1.75
N LEU A 168 7.61 -1.03 -2.66
CA LEU A 168 6.30 -1.08 -3.33
C LEU A 168 5.12 -1.24 -2.37
N PRO A 169 5.17 -2.05 -1.29
CA PRO A 169 4.01 -2.22 -0.41
C PRO A 169 3.55 -0.91 0.25
N LEU A 170 4.48 -0.08 0.74
CA LEU A 170 4.17 1.24 1.30
C LEU A 170 3.56 2.17 0.23
N GLY A 171 4.11 2.14 -0.97
CA GLY A 171 3.57 2.87 -2.11
C GLY A 171 2.19 2.37 -2.56
N ARG A 172 1.85 1.09 -2.34
CA ARG A 172 0.55 0.53 -2.70
C ARG A 172 -0.52 0.88 -1.68
N VAL A 173 -0.25 0.66 -0.39
CA VAL A 173 -1.24 0.90 0.67
C VAL A 173 -1.68 2.37 0.72
N THR A 174 -0.77 3.30 0.45
CA THR A 174 -1.05 4.75 0.39
C THR A 174 -1.82 5.18 -0.86
N ARG A 175 -1.81 4.39 -1.94
CA ARG A 175 -2.57 4.68 -3.16
C ARG A 175 -4.03 4.26 -3.08
N TYR A 176 -4.39 3.26 -2.27
CA TYR A 176 -5.78 2.83 -2.14
C TYR A 176 -6.72 3.98 -1.73
N PRO A 177 -6.45 4.76 -0.65
CA PRO A 177 -7.29 5.91 -0.32
C PRO A 177 -7.47 6.89 -1.49
N LEU A 178 -6.42 7.12 -2.29
CA LEU A 178 -6.48 8.06 -3.42
C LEU A 178 -7.41 7.58 -4.54
N PHE A 179 -7.46 6.26 -4.79
CA PHE A 179 -8.44 5.68 -5.71
C PHE A 179 -9.86 5.84 -5.16
N PHE A 180 -10.05 5.53 -3.88
CA PHE A 180 -11.37 5.60 -3.24
C PHE A 180 -11.89 7.03 -3.10
N ASP A 181 -11.03 8.01 -2.85
CA ASP A 181 -11.39 9.44 -2.87
C ASP A 181 -11.94 9.85 -4.26
N LYS A 182 -11.26 9.42 -5.33
CA LYS A 182 -11.70 9.71 -6.71
C LYS A 182 -12.99 8.97 -7.06
N MET A 183 -13.14 7.72 -6.66
CA MET A 183 -14.35 6.91 -6.90
C MET A 183 -15.55 7.45 -6.11
N PHE A 184 -15.34 7.84 -4.86
CA PHE A 184 -16.35 8.48 -4.02
C PHE A 184 -16.85 9.78 -4.68
N ALA A 185 -15.93 10.67 -5.09
CA ALA A 185 -16.28 11.91 -5.78
C ALA A 185 -16.96 11.70 -7.14
N ALA A 186 -16.70 10.58 -7.82
CA ALA A 186 -17.35 10.23 -9.08
C ALA A 186 -18.69 9.52 -8.90
N SER A 187 -18.98 8.94 -7.73
CA SER A 187 -20.23 8.22 -7.48
C SER A 187 -21.43 9.15 -7.23
N ALA A 188 -22.64 8.68 -7.57
CA ALA A 188 -23.87 9.43 -7.34
C ALA A 188 -24.19 9.55 -5.83
N PRO A 189 -24.38 10.76 -5.28
CA PRO A 189 -24.68 10.95 -3.86
C PRO A 189 -25.92 10.16 -3.42
N GLY A 190 -25.86 9.52 -2.25
CA GLY A 190 -26.96 8.71 -1.70
C GLY A 190 -27.14 7.33 -2.33
N SER A 191 -26.35 6.96 -3.35
CA SER A 191 -26.35 5.59 -3.87
C SER A 191 -25.68 4.61 -2.91
N GLN A 192 -26.03 3.33 -3.00
CA GLN A 192 -25.36 2.27 -2.20
C GLN A 192 -23.85 2.19 -2.48
N LEU A 193 -23.44 2.47 -3.73
CA LEU A 193 -22.03 2.54 -4.12
C LEU A 193 -21.31 3.69 -3.41
N HIS A 194 -21.94 4.86 -3.30
CA HIS A 194 -21.37 6.01 -2.61
C HIS A 194 -21.07 5.70 -1.14
N THR A 195 -22.03 5.09 -0.43
CA THR A 195 -21.83 4.66 0.95
C THR A 195 -20.74 3.60 1.08
N SER A 196 -20.71 2.62 0.15
CA SER A 196 -19.69 1.57 0.12
C SER A 196 -18.28 2.15 -0.08
N PHE A 197 -18.12 3.15 -0.95
CA PHE A 197 -16.84 3.83 -1.15
C PHE A 197 -16.42 4.68 0.05
N ASP A 198 -17.34 5.39 0.71
CA ASP A 198 -17.01 6.15 1.92
C ASP A 198 -16.51 5.23 3.04
N VAL A 199 -17.24 4.14 3.33
CA VAL A 199 -16.83 3.17 4.35
C VAL A 199 -15.43 2.62 4.05
N ALA A 200 -15.20 2.15 2.82
CA ALA A 200 -13.90 1.63 2.41
C ALA A 200 -12.79 2.71 2.51
N LEU A 201 -13.08 3.96 2.15
CA LEU A 201 -12.14 5.07 2.26
C LEU A 201 -11.73 5.34 3.71
N GLN A 202 -12.68 5.37 4.65
CA GLN A 202 -12.37 5.59 6.07
C GLN A 202 -11.52 4.44 6.64
N LEU A 203 -11.84 3.20 6.27
CA LEU A 203 -11.05 2.02 6.65
C LEU A 203 -9.62 2.09 6.11
N LEU A 204 -9.45 2.43 4.83
CA LEU A 204 -8.14 2.56 4.21
C LEU A 204 -7.31 3.71 4.81
N ARG A 205 -7.94 4.84 5.16
CA ARG A 205 -7.27 5.95 5.84
C ARG A 205 -6.79 5.54 7.23
N SER A 206 -7.63 4.80 7.97
CA SER A 206 -7.28 4.26 9.28
C SER A 206 -6.11 3.29 9.18
N LEU A 207 -6.12 2.39 8.20
CA LEU A 207 -5.00 1.47 7.93
C LEU A 207 -3.70 2.22 7.61
N VAL A 208 -3.73 3.23 6.74
CA VAL A 208 -2.52 4.02 6.43
C VAL A 208 -2.01 4.77 7.65
N SER A 209 -2.91 5.29 8.50
CA SER A 209 -2.54 5.90 9.76
C SER A 209 -1.88 4.91 10.71
N GLU A 210 -2.39 3.68 10.78
CA GLU A 210 -1.83 2.58 11.57
C GLU A 210 -0.44 2.17 11.06
N VAL A 211 -0.27 2.01 9.75
CA VAL A 211 1.04 1.75 9.12
C VAL A 211 2.06 2.81 9.55
N ASN A 212 1.71 4.09 9.44
CA ASN A 212 2.59 5.20 9.82
C ASN A 212 2.94 5.19 11.32
N LEU A 213 1.94 4.89 12.17
CA LEU A 213 2.13 4.79 13.60
C LEU A 213 3.12 3.66 13.94
N CYS A 214 2.91 2.46 13.40
CA CYS A 214 3.78 1.31 13.68
C CYS A 214 5.21 1.51 13.16
N ILE A 215 5.40 2.19 12.01
CA ILE A 215 6.74 2.57 11.53
C ILE A 215 7.40 3.50 12.55
N ARG A 216 6.71 4.57 12.96
CA ARG A 216 7.23 5.54 13.93
C ARG A 216 7.58 4.89 15.28
N GLU A 217 6.71 4.04 15.80
CA GLU A 217 6.95 3.32 17.05
C GLU A 217 8.16 2.37 16.94
N ARG A 218 8.31 1.71 15.79
CA ARG A 218 9.47 0.85 15.53
C ARG A 218 10.77 1.65 15.54
N ASP A 219 10.81 2.75 14.80
CA ASP A 219 11.99 3.61 14.70
C ASP A 219 12.35 4.19 16.07
N ASN A 220 11.33 4.63 16.83
CA ASN A 220 11.51 5.08 18.21
C ASN A 220 12.16 4.00 19.08
N LEU A 221 11.59 2.80 19.11
CA LEU A 221 12.14 1.68 19.88
C LEU A 221 13.57 1.34 19.48
N GLN A 222 13.89 1.39 18.19
CA GLN A 222 15.24 1.16 17.69
C GLN A 222 16.23 2.20 18.24
N LEU A 223 15.85 3.48 18.25
CA LEU A 223 16.70 4.56 18.77
C LEU A 223 16.86 4.52 20.29
N LEU A 224 15.81 4.14 21.03
CA LEU A 224 15.88 3.90 22.48
C LEU A 224 16.79 2.73 22.81
N TRP A 225 16.68 1.62 22.06
CA TRP A 225 17.53 0.46 22.24
C TRP A 225 18.98 0.79 21.89
N TRP A 226 19.22 1.52 20.80
CA TRP A 226 20.55 2.03 20.46
C TRP A 226 21.13 2.87 21.60
N SER A 227 20.33 3.77 22.16
CA SER A 227 20.73 4.61 23.29
C SER A 227 21.10 3.77 24.52
N GLN A 228 20.30 2.74 24.82
CA GLN A 228 20.56 1.83 25.94
C GLN A 228 21.90 1.09 25.84
N GLN A 229 22.33 0.74 24.61
CA GLN A 229 23.56 0.00 24.36
C GLN A 229 24.80 0.89 24.23
N HIS A 230 24.65 2.11 23.70
CA HIS A 230 25.80 2.95 23.32
C HIS A 230 26.00 4.18 24.22
N VAL A 231 25.00 4.58 25.00
CA VAL A 231 25.13 5.69 25.93
C VAL A 231 25.60 5.17 27.29
N ARG A 232 26.83 5.53 27.65
CA ARG A 232 27.36 5.27 29.00
C ARG A 232 26.64 6.16 30.00
N THR A 233 25.92 5.52 30.93
CA THR A 233 25.20 6.19 32.04
C THR A 233 25.85 5.92 33.39
N GLU A 234 27.06 5.36 33.38
CA GLU A 234 27.86 5.10 34.58
C GLU A 234 28.21 6.42 35.27
N GLY A 235 27.79 6.57 36.53
CA GLY A 235 27.97 7.80 37.31
C GLY A 235 26.69 8.62 37.52
N LEU A 236 25.58 8.27 36.85
CA LEU A 236 24.26 8.79 37.23
C LEU A 236 23.79 8.14 38.53
N ARG A 237 23.11 8.94 39.39
CA ARG A 237 22.55 8.43 40.65
C ARG A 237 21.43 7.41 40.42
N GLU A 238 20.65 7.63 39.37
CA GLU A 238 19.55 6.75 38.96
C GLU A 238 19.93 6.09 37.63
N LYS A 239 19.76 4.77 37.55
CA LYS A 239 19.98 4.04 36.30
C LYS A 239 18.87 4.38 35.32
N ILE A 240 19.23 4.82 34.12
CA ILE A 240 18.27 5.11 33.06
C ILE A 240 18.01 3.82 32.28
N GLU A 241 16.75 3.40 32.25
CA GLU A 241 16.24 2.44 31.29
C GLU A 241 15.56 3.22 30.15
N PHE A 242 16.15 3.22 28.95
CA PHE A 242 15.67 4.08 27.86
C PHE A 242 14.30 3.64 27.31
N THR A 243 14.00 2.34 27.37
CA THR A 243 12.75 1.74 26.91
C THR A 243 11.62 1.79 27.94
N SER A 244 11.82 2.40 29.11
CA SER A 244 10.82 2.48 30.16
C SER A 244 9.74 3.54 29.86
N ASN A 245 8.63 3.46 30.60
CA ASN A 245 7.69 4.57 30.67
C ASN A 245 8.33 5.78 31.39
N THR A 246 7.91 6.96 30.98
CA THR A 246 8.20 8.24 31.64
C THR A 246 7.29 8.43 32.87
N ARG A 247 7.56 9.45 33.68
CA ARG A 247 6.77 9.73 34.89
C ARG A 247 5.34 10.20 34.60
N SER A 248 5.10 10.89 33.48
CA SER A 248 3.81 11.53 33.20
C SER A 248 3.39 11.62 31.74
N GLN A 249 4.24 11.23 30.78
CA GLN A 249 3.95 11.35 29.34
C GLN A 249 3.77 10.00 28.64
N GLY A 250 3.61 8.90 29.40
CA GLY A 250 3.52 7.56 28.84
C GLY A 250 4.89 7.01 28.43
N PRO A 251 4.99 6.15 27.39
CA PRO A 251 6.25 5.60 26.90
C PRO A 251 7.27 6.69 26.53
N ARG A 252 8.56 6.41 26.73
CA ARG A 252 9.60 7.35 26.30
C ARG A 252 9.64 7.43 24.77
N GLU A 253 9.83 8.64 24.26
CA GLU A 253 10.02 8.90 22.84
C GLU A 253 11.36 9.58 22.61
N PHE A 254 12.14 9.08 21.65
CA PHE A 254 13.30 9.72 21.09
C PHE A 254 12.84 10.76 20.07
N LEU A 255 13.08 12.03 20.34
CA LEU A 255 12.60 13.14 19.52
C LEU A 255 13.66 13.64 18.53
N HIS A 256 14.90 13.78 19.00
CA HIS A 256 15.98 14.31 18.17
C HIS A 256 17.38 14.01 18.71
N SER A 257 18.39 14.07 17.86
CA SER A 257 19.78 14.11 18.27
C SER A 257 20.62 15.01 17.38
N GLY A 258 21.70 15.57 17.93
CA GLY A 258 22.58 16.46 17.19
C GLY A 258 23.85 16.82 17.95
N ILE A 259 24.82 17.40 17.24
CA ILE A 259 26.07 17.87 17.81
C ILE A 259 25.88 19.31 18.30
N LEU A 260 26.29 19.59 19.53
CA LEU A 260 26.31 20.92 20.13
C LEU A 260 27.72 21.28 20.58
N TYR A 261 28.00 22.58 20.65
CA TYR A 261 29.26 23.10 21.17
C TYR A 261 29.03 23.97 22.39
N LYS A 262 29.78 23.72 23.46
CA LYS A 262 29.71 24.53 24.68
C LYS A 262 30.28 25.92 24.41
N ALA A 263 29.43 26.95 24.40
CA ALA A 263 29.77 28.32 23.96
C ALA A 263 31.08 28.90 24.55
N ARG A 264 31.40 28.61 25.82
CA ARG A 264 32.61 29.14 26.47
C ARG A 264 33.88 28.32 26.23
N SER A 265 33.77 27.00 26.04
CA SER A 265 34.93 26.11 25.97
C SER A 265 35.12 25.46 24.60
N GLY A 266 34.19 25.67 23.66
CA GLY A 266 34.17 24.99 22.36
C GLY A 266 34.04 23.47 22.45
N ARG A 267 33.74 22.91 23.63
CA ARG A 267 33.70 21.46 23.83
C ARG A 267 32.52 20.89 23.05
N LEU A 268 32.80 19.89 22.21
CA LEU A 268 31.81 19.11 21.51
C LEU A 268 30.98 18.28 22.49
N LEU A 269 29.66 18.32 22.32
CA LEU A 269 28.67 17.53 23.03
C LEU A 269 27.75 16.87 22.00
N VAL A 270 27.29 15.67 22.30
CA VAL A 270 26.17 15.04 21.57
C VAL A 270 24.93 15.21 22.43
N ALA A 271 23.92 15.87 21.87
CA ALA A 271 22.63 16.07 22.48
C ALA A 271 21.64 15.02 21.98
N ILE A 272 20.88 14.44 22.90
CA ILE A 272 19.78 13.52 22.60
C ILE A 272 18.55 14.01 23.37
N LEU A 273 17.50 14.39 22.63
CA LEU A 273 16.25 14.89 23.16
C LEU A 273 15.22 13.77 23.24
N PHE A 274 14.71 13.52 24.43
CA PHE A 274 13.56 12.68 24.69
C PHE A 274 12.35 13.52 25.09
N ASN A 275 11.15 12.92 25.11
CA ASN A 275 9.94 13.61 25.55
C ASN A 275 9.96 14.02 27.04
N ASP A 276 10.76 13.34 27.88
CA ASP A 276 10.85 13.62 29.31
C ASP A 276 12.15 14.32 29.76
N PHE A 277 13.24 14.27 28.99
CA PHE A 277 14.49 14.98 29.30
C PHE A 277 15.40 15.21 28.09
N LEU A 278 16.38 16.11 28.26
CA LEU A 278 17.51 16.30 27.36
C LEU A 278 18.76 15.66 27.96
N LEU A 279 19.41 14.77 27.21
CA LEU A 279 20.69 14.17 27.55
C LEU A 279 21.82 14.84 26.79
N LEU A 280 22.89 15.21 27.50
CA LEU A 280 24.14 15.67 26.90
C LEU A 280 25.24 14.67 27.24
N THR A 281 25.86 14.11 26.21
CA THR A 281 26.99 13.19 26.35
C THR A 281 28.20 13.66 25.54
N THR A 282 29.33 12.99 25.71
CA THR A 282 30.49 13.16 24.83
C THR A 282 30.80 11.85 24.13
N PRO A 283 31.20 11.89 22.86
CA PRO A 283 31.60 10.68 22.15
C PRO A 283 32.89 10.13 22.74
N ASP A 284 33.02 8.80 22.77
CA ASP A 284 34.22 8.12 23.29
C ASP A 284 35.42 8.23 22.34
N GLU A 285 35.13 8.30 21.03
CA GLU A 285 36.11 8.59 19.99
C GLU A 285 35.89 10.01 19.47
N HIS A 286 36.95 10.65 18.96
CA HIS A 286 36.79 11.90 18.25
C HIS A 286 35.92 11.65 17.01
N LEU A 287 34.70 12.19 17.02
CA LEU A 287 33.88 12.24 15.82
C LEU A 287 34.67 13.06 14.79
N HIS A 288 35.24 12.40 13.79
CA HIS A 288 35.78 13.10 12.64
C HIS A 288 34.64 13.88 12.00
N GLU A 289 34.87 15.16 11.71
CA GLU A 289 33.97 15.97 10.88
C GLU A 289 33.86 15.32 9.50
N ALA A 290 32.95 14.36 9.36
CA ALA A 290 32.53 13.87 8.05
C ALA A 290 31.69 14.99 7.43
N ASN A 291 32.38 15.82 6.65
CA ASN A 291 31.88 16.84 5.73
C ASN A 291 30.35 16.92 5.61
N MET A 292 29.75 17.84 6.36
CA MET A 292 28.50 18.46 5.95
C MET A 292 28.84 19.44 4.82
N ASN A 293 28.80 18.95 3.57
CA ASN A 293 28.56 19.74 2.36
C ASN A 293 27.39 19.12 1.61
#